data_AF-A0A7G8XA17-F1
#
_entry.id   AF-A0A7G8XA17-F1
#
_cell.length_a   1.000
_cell.length_b   1.000
_cell.length_c   1.000
_cell.angle_alpha   90.00
_cell.angle_beta   90.00
_cell.angle_gamma   90.00
#
_symmetry.space_group_name_H-M   'P 1'
#
loop_
_entity.id
_entity.type
_entity.pdbx_description
1 polymer ?
#
loop_
_entity_poly.entity_id
_entity_poly.type
_entity_poly.pdbx_seq_one_letter_code
_entity_poly.pdbx_strand_id
1 'polypeptide(L)' 'MKKKKSVIAFIAGVAVTLFILPLLYALGVPSFDVVLNSLFGKDSILAIVFSLVLVIIILFSLVKYVNQKG' A
#
# COMPACT_ATOMS: atom_id res chain seq x y z
N MET A 1 6.09 27.33 -5.72
CA MET A 1 5.36 26.21 -6.36
C MET A 1 5.41 24.87 -5.61
N LYS A 2 6.39 24.60 -4.72
CA LYS A 2 6.52 23.31 -3.99
C LYS A 2 5.37 23.01 -2.98
N LYS A 3 4.92 24.01 -2.20
CA LYS A 3 3.83 23.83 -1.19
C LYS A 3 2.48 23.38 -1.79
N LYS A 4 2.09 23.90 -2.96
CA LYS A 4 0.83 23.51 -3.63
C LYS A 4 0.82 22.03 -4.04
N LYS A 5 1.96 21.49 -4.49
CA LYS A 5 2.07 20.07 -4.88
C LYS A 5 1.94 19.11 -3.68
N SER A 6 2.49 19.45 -2.51
CA SER A 6 2.30 18.63 -1.30
C SER A 6 0.86 18.61 -0.80
N VAL A 7 0.16 19.75 -0.86
CA VAL A 7 -1.27 19.81 -0.48
C VAL A 7 -2.12 18.98 -1.43
N ILE A 8 -1.86 19.03 -2.74
CA ILE A 8 -2.56 18.19 -3.72
C ILE A 8 -2.28 16.70 -3.47
N ALA A 9 -1.04 16.31 -3.19
CA ALA A 9 -0.71 14.92 -2.88
C ALA A 9 -1.41 14.44 -1.59
N PHE A 10 -1.51 15.30 -0.58
CA PHE A 10 -2.24 15.01 0.65
C PHE A 10 -3.74 14.82 0.41
N ILE A 11 -4.39 15.75 -0.32
CA ILE A 11 -5.81 15.66 -0.67
C ILE A 11 -6.07 14.42 -1.54
N ALA A 12 -5.18 14.12 -2.49
CA ALA A 12 -5.27 12.91 -3.31
C ALA A 12 -5.19 11.64 -2.43
N GLY A 13 -4.28 11.60 -1.45
CA GLY A 13 -4.20 10.51 -0.50
C GLY A 13 -5.49 10.32 0.30
N VAL A 14 -6.07 11.41 0.82
CA VAL A 14 -7.35 11.39 1.55
C VAL A 14 -8.51 10.95 0.65
N ALA A 15 -8.57 11.42 -0.59
CA ALA A 15 -9.61 11.03 -1.54
C ALA A 15 -9.50 9.53 -1.91
N VAL A 16 -8.29 9.01 -2.08
CA VAL A 16 -8.05 7.58 -2.32
C VAL A 16 -8.57 6.75 -1.15
N THR A 17 -8.26 7.14 0.09
CA THR A 17 -8.70 6.36 1.25
C THR A 17 -10.21 6.43 1.48
N LEU A 18 -10.84 7.58 1.21
CA LEU A 18 -12.28 7.77 1.42
C LEU A 18 -13.14 7.18 0.31
N PHE A 19 -12.70 7.22 -0.94
CA PHE A 19 -13.53 6.80 -2.08
C PHE A 19 -13.06 5.50 -2.73
N ILE A 20 -11.75 5.31 -2.91
CA ILE A 20 -11.23 4.16 -3.64
C ILE A 20 -11.25 2.89 -2.78
N LEU A 21 -10.86 2.97 -1.50
CA LEU A 21 -10.88 1.79 -0.61
C LEU A 21 -12.30 1.20 -0.44
N PRO A 22 -13.35 2.00 -0.15
CA PRO A 22 -14.71 1.45 -0.06
C PRO A 22 -15.22 0.91 -1.39
N LEU A 23 -14.87 1.56 -2.52
CA LEU A 23 -15.24 1.07 -3.85
C LEU A 23 -14.60 -0.30 -4.13
N LEU A 24 -13.30 -0.48 -3.84
CA LEU A 24 -12.60 -1.75 -4.00
C LEU A 24 -13.22 -2.84 -3.12
N TYR A 25 -13.59 -2.50 -1.88
CA TYR A 25 -14.29 -3.42 -0.99
C TYR A 25 -15.66 -3.83 -1.55
N ALA A 26 -16.42 -2.86 -2.08
CA ALA A 26 -17.73 -3.10 -2.71
C ALA A 26 -17.62 -3.95 -3.99
N LEU A 27 -16.51 -3.86 -4.72
CA LEU A 27 -16.19 -4.69 -5.88
C LEU A 27 -15.71 -6.10 -5.51
N GLY A 28 -15.66 -6.43 -4.21
CA GLY A 28 -15.25 -7.75 -3.72
C GLY A 28 -13.74 -7.97 -3.79
N VAL A 29 -12.94 -6.90 -3.88
CA VAL A 29 -11.48 -7.03 -3.86
C VAL A 29 -11.07 -7.53 -2.47
N PRO A 30 -10.41 -8.69 -2.36
CA PRO A 30 -10.03 -9.25 -1.07
C PRO A 30 -8.98 -8.38 -0.40
N SER A 31 -9.04 -8.30 0.93
CA SER A 31 -8.00 -7.62 1.71
C SER A 31 -6.68 -8.39 1.63
N PHE A 32 -5.58 -7.68 1.88
CA PHE A 32 -4.25 -8.29 1.88
C PHE A 32 -4.15 -9.50 2.82
N ASP A 33 -4.79 -9.44 3.99
CA ASP A 33 -4.84 -10.54 4.95
C ASP A 33 -5.55 -11.78 4.39
N VAL A 34 -6.67 -11.60 3.68
CA VAL A 34 -7.40 -12.69 3.02
C VAL A 34 -6.53 -13.35 1.94
N VAL A 35 -5.82 -12.54 1.15
CA VAL A 35 -4.90 -13.05 0.13
C VAL A 35 -3.75 -13.85 0.76
N LEU A 36 -3.14 -13.33 1.84
CA LEU A 36 -2.08 -14.03 2.56
C LEU A 36 -2.55 -15.36 3.14
N ASN A 37 -3.71 -15.36 3.81
CA ASN A 37 -4.29 -16.56 4.39
C ASN A 37 -4.67 -17.58 3.31
N SER A 38 -5.11 -17.13 2.13
CA SER A 38 -5.40 -18.01 0.99
C SER A 38 -4.14 -18.62 0.37
N LEU A 39 -2.99 -17.94 0.42
CA LEU A 39 -1.74 -18.42 -0.17
C LEU A 39 -0.90 -19.28 0.78
N PHE A 40 -0.82 -18.88 2.04
CA PHE A 40 0.10 -19.48 3.02
C PHE A 40 -0.62 -20.26 4.13
N GLY A 41 -1.94 -20.14 4.23
CA GLY A 41 -2.74 -20.67 5.34
C GLY A 41 -2.81 -19.72 6.53
N LYS A 42 -3.81 -19.93 7.38
CA LYS A 42 -4.05 -19.15 8.60
C LYS A 42 -2.89 -19.35 9.58
N ASP A 43 -2.41 -18.25 10.18
CA ASP A 43 -1.33 -18.24 11.19
C ASP A 43 0.04 -18.75 10.68
N SER A 44 0.26 -18.72 9.36
CA SER A 44 1.51 -19.16 8.74
C SER A 44 2.66 -18.16 8.97
N ILE A 45 3.78 -18.65 9.50
CA ILE A 45 5.03 -17.88 9.64
C ILE A 45 5.50 -17.32 8.29
N LEU A 46 5.26 -18.04 7.19
CA LEU A 46 5.64 -17.59 5.85
C LEU A 46 4.87 -16.33 5.41
N ALA A 47 3.63 -16.15 5.85
CA ALA A 47 2.85 -14.94 5.57
C ALA A 47 3.49 -13.70 6.21
N ILE A 48 4.03 -13.86 7.43
CA ILE A 48 4.75 -12.78 8.14
C ILE A 48 6.04 -12.45 7.40
N VAL A 49 6.84 -13.46 7.06
CA VAL A 49 8.11 -13.26 6.33
C VAL A 49 7.85 -12.57 4.98
N PHE A 50 6.86 -13.03 4.22
CA PHE A 50 6.50 -12.43 2.94
C PHE A 50 6.05 -10.97 3.10
N SER A 51 5.20 -10.67 4.09
CA SER A 51 4.76 -9.30 4.40
C SER A 51 5.95 -8.39 4.71
N LEU A 52 6.91 -8.87 5.49
CA LEU A 52 8.11 -8.13 5.88
C LEU A 52 8.98 -7.82 4.64
N VAL A 53 9.19 -8.81 3.78
CA VAL A 53 9.90 -8.64 2.51
C VAL A 53 9.20 -7.62 1.61
N LEU A 54 7.88 -7.70 1.49
CA LEU A 54 7.09 -6.76 0.69
C LEU A 54 7.24 -5.31 1.19
N VAL A 55 7.15 -5.10 2.51
CA VAL A 55 7.33 -3.79 3.13
C VAL A 55 8.73 -3.23 2.85
N ILE A 56 9.77 -4.06 2.96
CA ILE A 56 11.15 -3.65 2.65
C ILE A 56 11.26 -3.23 1.18
N ILE A 57 10.68 -4.00 0.25
CA ILE A 57 10.72 -3.67 -1.19
C ILE A 57 10.01 -2.34 -1.48
N ILE A 58 8.85 -2.11 -0.87
CA ILE A 58 8.10 -0.86 -1.04
C ILE A 58 8.90 0.32 -0.49
N LEU A 59 9.42 0.20 0.73
CA LEU A 59 10.25 1.25 1.35
C LEU A 59 11.49 1.55 0.51
N PHE A 60 12.22 0.52 0.08
CA PHE A 60 13.39 0.67 -0.77
C PHE A 60 13.05 1.35 -2.10
N SER A 61 11.95 0.95 -2.74
CA SER A 61 11.50 1.56 -4.00
C SER A 61 11.11 3.03 -3.80
N LEU A 62 10.48 3.35 -2.67
CA LEU A 62 10.04 4.71 -2.36
C LEU A 62 11.24 5.62 -2.06
N VAL A 63 12.22 5.14 -1.29
CA VAL A 63 13.49 5.84 -1.06
C VAL A 63 14.24 6.07 -2.37
N LYS A 64 14.34 5.04 -3.22
CA LYS A 64 14.97 5.16 -4.54
C LYS A 64 14.26 6.19 -5.42
N TYR A 65 12.93 6.17 -5.45
CA TYR A 65 12.13 7.10 -6.24
C TYR A 65 12.28 8.55 -5.75
N VAL A 66 12.29 8.77 -4.44
CA VAL A 66 12.52 10.10 -3.86
C VAL A 66 13.93 10.59 -4.19
N ASN A 67 14.95 9.75 -4.04
CA ASN A 67 16.34 10.13 -4.35
C ASN A 67 16.58 10.38 -5.85
N GLN A 68 15.82 9.76 -6.76
CA GLN A 68 15.91 10.05 -8.19
C GLN A 68 15.23 11.35 -8.63
N LYS A 69 14.27 11.86 -7.83
CA LYS A 69 13.57 13.12 -8.10
C LYS A 69 14.04 14.29 -7.21
N GLY A 70 14.96 14.02 -6.28
CA GLY A 70 15.57 14.97 -5.35
C GLY A 70 16.64 15.83 -6.00
#